data_AF-A0AA47N8Z5-F1
#
_entry.id   AF-A0AA47N8Z5-F1
#
_cell.length_a   1.000
_cell.length_b   1.000
_cell.length_c   1.000
_cell.angle_alpha   90.00
_cell.angle_beta   90.00
_cell.angle_gamma   90.00
#
_symmetry.space_group_name_H-M   'P 1'
#
loop_
_entity.id
_entity.type
_entity.pdbx_description
1 polymer ?
#
loop_
_entity_poly.entity_id
_entity_poly.type
_entity_poly.pdbx_seq_one_letter_code
_entity_poly.pdbx_strand_id
1 'polypeptide(L)'
;MPKHCAYGLCNTDSRYPKTLEGGVEFLPFPKPKTKLDKCREWIKQCGRPHSQLNVSKITKNTCSKHFVNGRPTSEFPNPIAAHPVSGREHRGGCRRPPQKRIRCDQPETNISISTEEHTSQQSDNDTGKFKPLSRDLGNQEEVRTLREALTAHEQEIISLRVKLEAKDRELHLHNQLQYNKLNPESLNTSHVPDYFQYCTCFTYDQFNILCDFFSIPSDPNAPQTHIPLAYKHVDNEISKLTLRSQLLLTLMKLRQNLDHKDLAFRFQIRLQSVSTLINSWVDYMFDSLGKLSVWPHRDIISEHMPAKFKEQFPNTFAILDGTELKIEKPRSLSYSTYKSTNTLKSLVACDPRGAVIYVSTLFTGSISDKEIFNRCNIIDILKGCGYLNVGDGLMVDKGFLIEKEVEEIGLKLNIPPFCKSKQTDATCRC
;
A
#
# COMPACT_ATOMS: atom_id res chain seq x y z
N MET A 1 -18.34 -21.61 -3.70
CA MET A 1 -17.82 -20.47 -4.50
C MET A 1 -18.94 -19.52 -4.85
N PRO A 2 -18.76 -18.20 -4.72
CA PRO A 2 -19.71 -17.19 -5.19
C PRO A 2 -19.97 -17.30 -6.68
N LYS A 3 -21.25 -17.40 -7.08
CA LYS A 3 -21.71 -17.31 -8.46
C LYS A 3 -22.24 -15.90 -8.74
N HIS A 4 -21.73 -15.28 -9.81
CA HIS A 4 -22.24 -14.02 -10.33
C HIS A 4 -22.76 -14.23 -11.76
N CYS A 5 -23.79 -13.47 -12.16
CA CYS A 5 -24.30 -13.55 -13.52
C CYS A 5 -23.31 -12.91 -14.52
N ALA A 6 -23.10 -13.54 -15.68
CA ALA A 6 -22.23 -13.02 -16.73
C ALA A 6 -22.92 -11.98 -17.62
N TYR A 7 -24.25 -11.89 -17.56
CA TYR A 7 -25.06 -11.01 -18.39
C TYR A 7 -24.75 -9.52 -18.12
N GLY A 8 -24.63 -8.72 -19.19
CA GLY A 8 -24.10 -7.35 -19.20
C GLY A 8 -24.75 -6.40 -18.18
N LEU A 9 -26.08 -6.44 -18.12
CA LEU A 9 -26.91 -5.55 -17.31
C LEU A 9 -27.42 -6.21 -16.02
N CYS A 10 -26.99 -7.44 -15.72
CA CYS A 10 -27.50 -8.20 -14.58
C CYS A 10 -26.57 -8.08 -13.37
N ASN A 11 -27.17 -7.74 -12.23
CA ASN A 11 -26.48 -7.63 -10.94
C ASN A 11 -26.76 -8.82 -10.00
N THR A 12 -27.41 -9.89 -10.49
CA THR A 12 -27.71 -11.08 -9.68
C THR A 12 -26.42 -11.80 -9.26
N ASP A 13 -26.25 -11.98 -7.95
CA ASP A 13 -25.06 -12.58 -7.36
C ASP A 13 -25.45 -13.37 -6.10
N SER A 14 -25.02 -14.62 -6.06
CA SER A 14 -25.33 -15.58 -4.99
C SER A 14 -24.93 -15.11 -3.58
N ARG A 15 -24.07 -14.10 -3.45
CA ARG A 15 -23.66 -13.52 -2.15
C ARG A 15 -24.73 -12.62 -1.53
N TYR A 16 -25.74 -12.20 -2.29
CA TYR A 16 -26.78 -11.27 -1.82
C TYR A 16 -28.16 -11.94 -1.93
N PRO A 17 -28.71 -12.47 -0.81
CA PRO A 17 -29.99 -13.19 -0.80
C PRO A 17 -31.16 -12.42 -1.43
N LYS A 18 -31.20 -11.09 -1.24
CA LYS A 18 -32.21 -10.20 -1.84
C LYS A 18 -32.25 -10.24 -3.38
N THR A 19 -31.14 -10.59 -4.03
CA THR A 19 -31.08 -10.69 -5.51
C THR A 19 -31.59 -12.03 -6.05
N LEU A 20 -31.81 -13.01 -5.15
CA LEU A 20 -32.28 -14.36 -5.44
C LEU A 20 -33.78 -14.54 -5.13
N GLU A 21 -34.44 -13.52 -4.57
CA GLU A 21 -35.89 -13.49 -4.40
C GLU A 21 -36.56 -13.76 -5.77
N GLY A 22 -37.40 -14.80 -5.82
CA GLY A 22 -38.02 -15.31 -7.06
C GLY A 22 -37.42 -16.60 -7.64
N GLY A 23 -36.65 -17.38 -6.87
CA GLY A 23 -36.21 -18.73 -7.29
C GLY A 23 -35.13 -18.74 -8.37
N VAL A 24 -34.22 -17.76 -8.34
CA VAL A 24 -33.24 -17.53 -9.40
C VAL A 24 -32.09 -18.54 -9.35
N GLU A 25 -31.93 -19.32 -10.41
CA GLU A 25 -30.85 -20.32 -10.53
C GLU A 25 -29.70 -19.82 -11.40
N PHE A 26 -28.49 -20.32 -11.15
CA PHE A 26 -27.31 -20.03 -11.96
C PHE A 26 -26.93 -21.22 -12.84
N LEU A 27 -26.94 -20.98 -14.15
CA LEU A 27 -26.62 -21.97 -15.17
C LEU A 27 -25.18 -21.78 -15.66
N PRO A 28 -24.35 -22.84 -15.64
CA PRO A 28 -22.98 -22.77 -16.14
C PRO A 28 -22.96 -22.65 -17.67
N PHE A 29 -21.94 -22.01 -18.21
CA PHE A 29 -21.76 -21.95 -19.66
C PHE A 29 -21.47 -23.33 -20.26
N PRO A 30 -21.88 -23.58 -21.52
CA PRO A 30 -21.43 -24.74 -22.28
C PRO A 30 -19.91 -24.82 -22.30
N LYS A 31 -19.34 -26.01 -22.04
CA LYS A 31 -17.89 -26.19 -21.98
C LYS A 31 -17.28 -25.90 -23.36
N PRO A 32 -16.30 -24.98 -23.48
CA PRO A 32 -15.68 -24.64 -24.77
C PRO A 32 -15.09 -25.84 -25.51
N LYS A 33 -14.53 -26.81 -24.77
CA LYS A 33 -13.90 -28.01 -25.34
C LYS A 33 -14.88 -28.92 -26.07
N THR A 34 -16.18 -28.90 -25.72
CA THR A 34 -17.18 -29.83 -26.27
C THR A 34 -18.33 -29.15 -27.01
N LYS A 35 -18.63 -27.88 -26.71
CA LYS A 35 -19.75 -27.12 -27.28
C LYS A 35 -19.33 -25.68 -27.57
N LEU A 36 -18.30 -25.51 -28.40
CA LEU A 36 -17.66 -24.22 -28.67
C LEU A 36 -18.63 -23.19 -29.26
N ASP A 37 -19.42 -23.55 -30.26
CA ASP A 37 -20.32 -22.61 -30.94
C ASP A 37 -21.45 -22.14 -30.03
N LYS A 38 -22.04 -23.07 -29.25
CA LYS A 38 -23.04 -22.71 -28.24
C LYS A 38 -22.46 -21.82 -27.14
N CYS A 39 -21.20 -22.04 -26.74
CA CYS A 39 -20.52 -21.18 -25.79
C CYS A 39 -20.27 -19.76 -26.36
N ARG A 40 -19.84 -19.66 -27.62
CA ARG A 40 -19.64 -18.36 -28.30
C ARG A 40 -20.94 -17.58 -28.42
N GLU A 41 -22.02 -18.27 -28.75
CA GLU A 41 -23.34 -17.65 -28.85
C GLU A 41 -23.83 -17.12 -27.50
N TRP A 42 -23.69 -17.89 -26.42
CA TRP A 42 -24.01 -17.41 -25.07
C TRP A 42 -23.17 -16.19 -24.66
N ILE A 43 -21.88 -16.16 -25.01
CA ILE A 43 -21.00 -15.02 -24.74
C ILE A 43 -21.49 -13.77 -25.48
N LYS A 44 -21.86 -13.92 -26.75
CA LYS A 44 -22.40 -12.84 -27.59
C LYS A 44 -23.69 -12.28 -26.99
N GLN A 45 -24.64 -13.15 -26.62
CA GLN A 45 -25.94 -12.74 -26.07
C GLN A 45 -25.84 -12.06 -24.70
N CYS A 46 -24.79 -12.34 -23.92
CA CYS A 46 -24.56 -11.66 -22.65
C CYS A 46 -24.12 -10.19 -22.80
N GLY A 47 -23.70 -9.73 -23.98
CA GLY A 47 -23.43 -8.31 -24.26
C GLY A 47 -22.26 -7.69 -23.46
N ARG A 48 -21.32 -8.49 -22.97
CA ARG A 48 -20.10 -8.01 -22.29
C ARG A 48 -18.98 -7.72 -23.31
N PRO A 49 -18.10 -6.74 -23.06
CA PRO A 49 -16.91 -6.53 -23.89
C PRO A 49 -16.02 -7.78 -23.94
N HIS A 50 -15.40 -8.05 -25.10
CA HIS A 50 -14.54 -9.23 -25.32
C HIS A 50 -13.37 -9.33 -24.31
N SER A 51 -12.90 -8.20 -23.78
CA SER A 51 -11.88 -8.15 -22.73
C SER A 51 -12.34 -8.75 -21.39
N GLN A 52 -13.65 -8.73 -21.11
CA GLN A 52 -14.28 -9.16 -19.85
C GLN A 52 -14.93 -10.55 -19.90
N LEU A 53 -15.45 -10.96 -21.07
CA LEU A 53 -16.08 -12.26 -21.28
C LEU A 53 -15.66 -12.81 -22.65
N ASN A 54 -14.91 -13.90 -22.64
CA ASN A 54 -14.47 -14.61 -23.83
C ASN A 54 -14.22 -16.09 -23.50
N VAL A 55 -13.90 -16.88 -24.53
CA VAL A 55 -13.77 -18.33 -24.43
C VAL A 55 -12.62 -18.77 -23.51
N SER A 56 -11.53 -17.99 -23.38
CA SER A 56 -10.41 -18.32 -22.50
C SER A 56 -10.63 -17.90 -21.03
N LYS A 57 -11.61 -17.03 -20.77
CA LYS A 57 -11.97 -16.52 -19.43
C LYS A 57 -13.30 -17.08 -18.89
N ILE A 58 -13.83 -18.15 -19.48
CA ILE A 58 -15.17 -18.66 -19.17
C ILE A 58 -15.17 -19.57 -17.93
N THR A 59 -15.35 -18.97 -16.76
CA THR A 59 -15.59 -19.63 -15.48
C THR A 59 -16.92 -19.17 -14.83
N LYS A 60 -17.69 -18.38 -15.59
CA LYS A 60 -18.85 -17.60 -15.13
C LYS A 60 -20.16 -18.35 -15.37
N ASN A 61 -21.24 -17.91 -14.70
CA ASN A 61 -22.59 -18.47 -14.86
C ASN A 61 -23.56 -17.41 -15.40
N THR A 62 -24.65 -17.80 -16.05
CA THR A 62 -25.75 -16.90 -16.41
C THR A 62 -27.00 -17.32 -15.63
N CYS A 63 -27.72 -16.37 -15.04
CA CYS A 63 -28.89 -16.70 -14.22
C CYS A 63 -30.15 -16.96 -15.06
N SER A 64 -31.12 -17.65 -14.46
CA SER A 64 -32.37 -18.08 -15.10
C SER A 64 -33.19 -16.93 -15.69
N LYS A 65 -33.07 -15.71 -15.16
CA LYS A 65 -33.76 -14.50 -15.66
C LYS A 65 -33.49 -14.19 -17.14
N HIS A 66 -32.42 -14.73 -17.71
CA HIS A 66 -32.02 -14.44 -19.10
C HIS A 66 -32.43 -15.53 -20.08
N PHE A 67 -33.27 -16.48 -19.67
CA PHE A 67 -33.83 -17.50 -20.54
C PHE A 67 -35.35 -17.39 -20.53
N VAL A 68 -35.96 -17.58 -21.71
CA VAL A 68 -37.43 -17.47 -21.89
C VAL A 68 -38.18 -18.33 -20.88
N ASN A 69 -37.70 -19.56 -20.63
CA ASN A 69 -38.30 -20.52 -19.70
C ASN A 69 -37.44 -20.74 -18.45
N GLY A 70 -36.59 -19.79 -18.07
CA GLY A 70 -35.67 -19.94 -16.94
C GLY A 70 -34.47 -20.88 -17.19
N ARG A 71 -34.53 -21.73 -18.21
CA ARG A 71 -33.46 -22.65 -18.65
C ARG A 71 -33.45 -22.81 -20.18
N PRO A 72 -32.34 -23.31 -20.78
CA PRO A 72 -32.26 -23.55 -22.22
C PRO A 72 -33.15 -24.72 -22.65
N THR A 73 -34.04 -24.51 -23.62
CA THR A 73 -34.88 -25.56 -24.23
C THR A 73 -34.46 -25.84 -25.68
N SER A 74 -35.06 -26.85 -26.32
CA SER A 74 -34.86 -27.11 -27.76
C SER A 74 -35.31 -25.94 -28.64
N GLU A 75 -36.41 -25.28 -28.26
CA GLU A 75 -36.95 -24.10 -28.96
C GLU A 75 -36.18 -22.82 -28.65
N PHE A 76 -35.72 -22.65 -27.40
CA PHE A 76 -34.99 -21.46 -26.95
C PHE A 76 -33.67 -21.86 -26.26
N PRO A 77 -32.63 -22.23 -27.03
CA PRO A 77 -31.40 -22.81 -26.49
C PRO A 77 -30.39 -21.79 -25.93
N ASN A 78 -30.65 -20.49 -26.09
CA ASN A 78 -29.71 -19.40 -25.82
C ASN A 78 -30.31 -18.34 -24.87
N PRO A 79 -29.48 -17.58 -24.15
CA PRO A 79 -29.94 -16.41 -23.41
C PRO A 79 -30.54 -15.34 -24.33
N ILE A 80 -31.51 -14.58 -23.82
CA ILE A 80 -32.14 -13.44 -24.50
C ILE A 80 -31.07 -12.36 -24.75
N ALA A 81 -31.03 -11.78 -25.95
CA ALA A 81 -30.02 -10.80 -26.34
C ALA A 81 -30.00 -9.55 -25.47
N ALA A 82 -28.82 -9.16 -24.98
CA ALA A 82 -28.63 -7.87 -24.31
C ALA A 82 -28.61 -6.75 -25.37
N HIS A 83 -29.74 -6.07 -25.60
CA HIS A 83 -29.78 -4.94 -26.53
C HIS A 83 -28.87 -3.79 -26.06
N PRO A 84 -28.08 -3.16 -26.96
CA PRO A 84 -27.34 -1.96 -26.64
C PRO A 84 -28.29 -0.75 -26.65
N VAL A 85 -28.53 -0.16 -25.48
CA VAL A 85 -29.16 1.18 -25.39
C VAL A 85 -28.10 2.21 -25.74
N SER A 86 -28.32 2.95 -26.82
CA SER A 86 -27.54 4.13 -27.20
C SER A 86 -27.69 5.23 -26.14
N GLY A 87 -26.57 5.87 -25.78
CA GLY A 87 -26.57 7.14 -25.07
C GLY A 87 -26.37 7.07 -23.54
N ARG A 88 -25.17 6.74 -23.09
CA ARG A 88 -24.51 7.45 -21.97
C ARG A 88 -23.01 7.51 -22.25
N GLU A 89 -22.56 8.67 -22.71
CA GLU A 89 -21.13 8.99 -22.82
C GLU A 89 -20.45 8.73 -21.48
N HIS A 90 -19.58 7.72 -21.43
CA HIS A 90 -18.50 7.71 -20.46
C HIS A 90 -17.36 8.52 -21.06
N ARG A 91 -17.10 9.69 -20.47
CA ARG A 91 -15.84 10.43 -20.65
C ARG A 91 -14.69 9.57 -20.10
N GLY A 92 -14.20 8.66 -20.91
CA GLY A 92 -12.89 8.03 -20.77
C GLY A 92 -11.94 8.69 -21.76
N GLY A 93 -10.99 9.49 -21.26
CA GLY A 93 -9.94 10.07 -22.09
C GLY A 93 -9.10 8.99 -22.78
N CYS A 94 -8.95 9.12 -24.09
CA CYS A 94 -7.99 8.37 -24.91
C CYS A 94 -6.57 8.52 -24.36
N ARG A 95 -5.92 7.43 -23.98
CA ARG A 95 -4.46 7.39 -23.89
C ARG A 95 -3.89 7.23 -25.30
N ARG A 96 -3.09 8.21 -25.74
CA ARG A 96 -2.34 8.18 -27.01
C ARG A 96 -1.39 6.97 -27.05
N PRO A 97 -1.14 6.35 -28.22
CA PRO A 97 -0.15 5.30 -28.37
C PRO A 97 1.28 5.87 -28.31
N PRO A 98 2.28 5.13 -27.79
CA PRO A 98 3.67 5.59 -27.78
C PRO A 98 4.27 5.60 -29.19
N GLN A 99 5.09 6.61 -29.48
CA GLN A 99 5.88 6.74 -30.71
C GLN A 99 6.87 5.58 -30.87
N LYS A 100 6.98 5.04 -32.09
CA LYS A 100 8.05 4.11 -32.49
C LYS A 100 9.41 4.82 -32.34
N ARG A 101 10.34 4.23 -31.57
CA ARG A 101 11.74 4.68 -31.57
C ARG A 101 12.46 4.17 -32.82
N ILE A 102 13.07 5.13 -33.50
CA ILE A 102 14.00 4.99 -34.62
C ILE A 102 15.29 4.34 -34.09
N ARG A 103 15.81 3.39 -34.86
CA ARG A 103 17.10 2.71 -34.68
C ARG A 103 18.20 3.73 -34.98
N CYS A 104 19.20 3.87 -34.12
CA CYS A 104 20.37 4.71 -34.38
C CYS A 104 21.64 3.88 -34.15
N ASP A 105 22.52 3.99 -35.13
CA ASP A 105 23.71 3.21 -35.38
C ASP A 105 24.79 3.39 -34.31
N GLN A 106 25.66 2.38 -34.19
CA GLN A 106 26.89 2.46 -33.41
C GLN A 106 28.00 3.12 -34.25
N PRO A 107 28.88 3.93 -33.65
CA PRO A 107 30.14 4.31 -34.28
C PRO A 107 31.23 3.27 -34.01
N GLU A 108 31.92 2.92 -35.09
CA GLU A 108 33.14 2.12 -35.14
C GLU A 108 34.27 2.76 -34.31
N THR A 109 35.01 1.94 -33.57
CA THR A 109 36.38 2.26 -33.18
C THR A 109 37.26 1.03 -33.36
N ASN A 110 38.14 1.13 -34.36
CA ASN A 110 39.25 0.24 -34.64
C ASN A 110 40.31 0.36 -33.53
N ILE A 111 40.70 -0.75 -32.92
CA ILE A 111 42.03 -0.88 -32.29
C ILE A 111 42.61 -2.23 -32.69
N SER A 112 43.55 -2.16 -33.63
CA SER A 112 44.52 -3.17 -34.00
C SER A 112 45.58 -3.29 -32.90
N ILE A 113 45.80 -4.51 -32.39
CA ILE A 113 47.00 -4.85 -31.63
C ILE A 113 47.67 -6.02 -32.35
N SER A 114 48.84 -5.68 -32.90
CA SER A 114 49.86 -6.50 -33.50
C SER A 114 50.49 -7.47 -32.50
N THR A 115 50.60 -8.73 -32.91
CA THR A 115 51.42 -9.74 -32.25
C THR A 115 52.86 -9.52 -32.67
N GLU A 116 53.73 -9.10 -31.74
CA GLU A 116 55.18 -9.07 -31.97
C GLU A 116 55.77 -10.45 -31.64
N GLU A 117 56.37 -11.05 -32.67
CA GLU A 117 57.28 -12.17 -32.60
C GLU A 117 58.62 -11.71 -32.00
N HIS A 118 59.14 -12.43 -31.02
CA HIS A 118 60.57 -12.40 -30.70
C HIS A 118 61.17 -13.79 -30.91
N THR A 119 61.79 -13.93 -32.08
CA THR A 119 62.81 -14.90 -32.42
C THR A 119 64.06 -14.65 -31.57
N SER A 120 64.69 -15.70 -31.04
CA SER A 120 66.08 -15.65 -30.60
C SER A 120 66.79 -16.92 -31.05
N GLN A 121 67.92 -16.70 -31.72
CA GLN A 121 68.71 -17.63 -32.49
C GLN A 121 69.67 -18.47 -31.63
N GLN A 122 70.21 -19.49 -32.30
CA GLN A 122 71.22 -20.48 -31.92
C GLN A 122 72.56 -19.90 -31.44
N SER A 123 73.21 -20.62 -30.51
CA SER A 123 74.54 -21.29 -30.59
C SER A 123 74.97 -21.60 -29.13
N ASP A 124 75.62 -22.70 -28.75
CA ASP A 124 76.80 -23.36 -29.28
C ASP A 124 76.92 -24.83 -28.84
N ASN A 125 77.71 -25.58 -29.60
CA ASN A 125 78.14 -26.95 -29.37
C ASN A 125 78.92 -27.12 -28.05
N ASP A 126 78.70 -28.24 -27.35
CA ASP A 126 79.82 -29.03 -26.84
C ASP A 126 79.50 -30.53 -26.80
N THR A 127 80.48 -31.30 -27.24
CA THR A 127 80.44 -32.73 -27.52
C THR A 127 81.06 -33.49 -26.35
N GLY A 128 80.24 -34.06 -25.48
CA GLY A 128 80.69 -34.93 -24.39
C GLY A 128 80.09 -36.33 -24.49
N LYS A 129 80.81 -37.27 -25.10
CA LYS A 129 80.50 -38.71 -25.08
C LYS A 129 80.51 -39.23 -23.64
N PHE A 130 79.36 -39.69 -23.12
CA PHE A 130 79.32 -40.70 -22.06
C PHE A 130 78.23 -41.75 -22.32
N LYS A 131 78.61 -43.01 -22.08
CA LYS A 131 77.90 -44.26 -22.39
C LYS A 131 76.52 -44.37 -21.70
N PRO A 132 75.57 -45.14 -22.26
CA PRO A 132 74.25 -45.32 -21.67
C PRO A 132 74.33 -46.26 -20.46
N LEU A 133 74.00 -45.74 -19.27
CA LEU A 133 73.68 -46.57 -18.10
C LEU A 133 72.15 -46.64 -17.92
N SER A 134 71.64 -47.86 -18.00
CA SER A 134 70.41 -48.39 -17.38
C SER A 134 69.15 -47.51 -17.38
N ARG A 135 68.18 -47.90 -18.22
CA ARG A 135 66.75 -47.55 -18.12
C ARG A 135 66.21 -47.92 -16.73
N ASP A 136 65.94 -46.91 -15.91
CA ASP A 136 65.16 -47.05 -14.70
C ASP A 136 63.67 -46.87 -15.06
N LEU A 137 63.03 -47.97 -15.46
CA LEU A 137 61.63 -47.99 -15.93
C LEU A 137 60.62 -47.70 -14.81
N GLY A 138 61.02 -47.76 -13.54
CA GLY A 138 60.17 -47.44 -12.39
C GLY A 138 59.88 -45.94 -12.24
N ASN A 139 60.90 -45.10 -12.42
CA ASN A 139 60.78 -43.64 -12.24
C ASN A 139 60.03 -42.94 -13.39
N GLN A 140 60.00 -43.52 -14.60
CA GLN A 140 59.29 -42.90 -15.73
C GLN A 140 57.77 -43.01 -15.61
N GLU A 141 57.27 -44.09 -15.02
CA GLU A 141 55.83 -44.29 -14.79
C GLU A 141 55.33 -43.38 -13.66
N GLU A 142 56.07 -43.26 -12.56
CA GLU A 142 55.77 -42.31 -11.48
C GLU A 142 55.82 -40.86 -11.96
N VAL A 143 56.81 -40.49 -12.78
CA VAL A 143 56.87 -39.14 -13.37
C VAL A 143 55.71 -38.89 -14.33
N ARG A 144 55.23 -39.93 -15.04
CA ARG A 144 54.04 -39.81 -15.91
C ARG A 144 52.77 -39.61 -15.10
N THR A 145 52.54 -40.43 -14.07
CA THR A 145 51.35 -40.32 -13.21
C THR A 145 51.33 -39.00 -12.44
N LEU A 146 52.48 -38.52 -11.97
CA LEU A 146 52.60 -37.20 -11.35
C LEU A 146 52.32 -36.05 -12.32
N ARG A 147 52.75 -36.16 -13.58
CA ARG A 147 52.42 -35.17 -14.62
C ARG A 147 50.94 -35.16 -14.95
N GLU A 148 50.32 -36.34 -15.08
CA GLU A 148 48.87 -36.47 -15.29
C GLU A 148 48.10 -35.87 -14.11
N ALA A 149 48.50 -36.16 -12.86
CA ALA A 149 47.91 -35.55 -11.66
C ALA A 149 48.10 -34.03 -11.62
N LEU A 150 49.28 -33.53 -12.00
CA LEU A 150 49.55 -32.09 -12.08
C LEU A 150 48.62 -31.40 -13.10
N THR A 151 48.46 -31.99 -14.29
CA THR A 151 47.54 -31.45 -15.30
C THR A 151 46.08 -31.51 -14.85
N ALA A 152 45.68 -32.53 -14.10
CA ALA A 152 44.34 -32.64 -13.53
C ALA A 152 44.08 -31.55 -12.48
N HIS A 153 45.04 -31.30 -11.59
CA HIS A 153 44.95 -30.22 -10.61
C HIS A 153 44.98 -28.82 -11.24
N GLU A 154 45.77 -28.61 -12.30
CA GLU A 154 45.74 -27.36 -13.07
C GLU A 154 44.36 -27.10 -13.67
N GLN A 155 43.71 -28.13 -14.24
CA GLN A 155 42.34 -28.03 -14.75
C GLN A 155 41.33 -27.74 -13.62
N GLU A 156 41.50 -28.35 -12.46
CA GLU A 156 40.65 -28.10 -11.29
C GLU A 156 40.79 -26.65 -10.77
N ILE A 157 42.02 -26.14 -10.70
CA ILE A 157 42.28 -24.74 -10.32
C ILE A 157 41.61 -23.78 -11.31
N ILE A 158 41.71 -24.04 -12.61
CA ILE A 158 41.03 -23.23 -13.64
C ILE A 158 39.51 -23.30 -13.44
N SER A 159 38.95 -24.49 -13.21
CA SER A 159 37.51 -24.67 -12.95
C SER A 159 37.05 -23.89 -11.71
N LEU A 160 37.81 -23.96 -10.62
CA LEU A 160 37.50 -23.25 -9.37
C LEU A 160 37.60 -21.73 -9.55
N ARG A 161 38.61 -21.22 -10.27
CA ARG A 161 38.72 -19.78 -10.58
C ARG A 161 37.51 -19.27 -11.34
N VAL A 162 37.05 -20.00 -12.37
CA VAL A 162 35.85 -19.63 -13.14
C VAL A 162 34.59 -19.62 -12.26
N LYS A 163 34.44 -20.60 -11.36
CA LYS A 163 33.32 -20.65 -10.41
C LYS A 163 33.36 -19.48 -9.42
N LEU A 164 34.56 -19.12 -8.96
CA LEU A 164 34.76 -18.03 -8.01
C LEU A 164 34.42 -16.68 -8.65
N GLU A 165 34.88 -16.43 -9.88
CA GLU A 165 34.48 -15.24 -10.64
C GLU A 165 32.98 -15.19 -10.93
N ALA A 166 32.35 -16.34 -11.23
CA ALA A 166 30.90 -16.39 -11.41
C ALA A 166 30.16 -16.03 -10.10
N LYS A 167 30.65 -16.51 -8.95
CA LYS A 167 30.12 -16.15 -7.64
C LYS A 167 30.33 -14.69 -7.29
N ASP A 168 31.49 -14.11 -7.61
CA ASP A 168 31.76 -12.68 -7.42
C ASP A 168 30.85 -11.82 -8.29
N ARG A 169 30.61 -12.23 -9.54
CA ARG A 169 29.64 -11.56 -10.43
C ARG A 169 28.21 -11.64 -9.89
N GLU A 170 27.79 -12.80 -9.39
CA GLU A 170 26.48 -12.98 -8.73
C GLU A 170 26.34 -12.08 -7.49
N LEU A 171 27.38 -12.03 -6.64
CA LEU A 171 27.42 -11.21 -5.45
C LEU A 171 27.38 -9.71 -5.81
N HIS A 172 28.13 -9.30 -6.83
CA HIS A 172 28.14 -7.92 -7.30
C HIS A 172 26.78 -7.49 -7.85
N LEU A 173 26.14 -8.35 -8.64
CA LEU A 173 24.78 -8.12 -9.13
C LEU A 173 23.76 -8.09 -7.98
N HIS A 174 23.87 -8.99 -7.01
CA HIS A 174 23.01 -9.00 -5.82
C HIS A 174 23.16 -7.70 -5.01
N ASN A 175 24.39 -7.23 -4.80
CA ASN A 175 24.68 -5.97 -4.11
C ASN A 175 24.19 -4.75 -4.90
N GLN A 176 24.31 -4.75 -6.22
CA GLN A 176 23.79 -3.68 -7.08
C GLN A 176 22.26 -3.63 -7.07
N LEU A 177 21.58 -4.79 -7.02
CA LEU A 177 20.13 -4.88 -6.85
C LEU A 177 19.67 -4.46 -5.45
N GLN A 178 20.45 -4.75 -4.40
CA GLN A 178 20.23 -4.29 -3.03
C GLN A 178 20.37 -2.76 -2.90
N TYR A 179 21.40 -2.16 -3.51
CA TYR A 179 21.63 -0.71 -3.50
C TYR A 179 20.50 0.10 -4.18
N ASN A 180 19.75 -0.53 -5.09
CA ASN A 180 18.59 0.09 -5.76
C ASN A 180 17.28 -0.05 -4.97
N LYS A 181 17.28 -0.68 -3.79
CA LYS A 181 16.07 -0.86 -2.99
C LYS A 181 15.89 0.34 -2.05
N LEU A 182 14.75 1.03 -2.20
CA LEU A 182 14.42 2.17 -1.35
C LEU A 182 14.38 1.76 0.12
N ASN A 183 15.13 2.48 0.94
CA ASN A 183 15.20 2.33 2.39
C ASN A 183 15.32 3.70 3.07
N PRO A 184 15.10 3.79 4.39
CA PRO A 184 15.12 5.07 5.10
C PRO A 184 16.43 5.86 4.94
N GLU A 185 17.57 5.17 5.01
CA GLU A 185 18.90 5.75 4.92
C GLU A 185 19.12 6.39 3.53
N SER A 186 18.82 5.63 2.48
CA SER A 186 18.92 6.10 1.08
C SER A 186 17.97 7.27 0.78
N LEU A 187 16.79 7.29 1.39
CA LEU A 187 15.82 8.38 1.23
C LEU A 187 16.27 9.65 1.97
N ASN A 188 16.92 9.49 3.12
CA ASN A 188 17.48 10.60 3.90
C ASN A 188 18.69 11.23 3.21
N THR A 189 19.54 10.44 2.58
CA THR A 189 20.69 10.94 1.79
C THR A 189 20.31 11.38 0.37
N SER A 190 19.02 11.60 0.09
CA SER A 190 18.55 12.06 -1.21
C SER A 190 19.15 13.43 -1.56
N HIS A 191 19.46 13.65 -2.84
CA HIS A 191 19.90 14.95 -3.35
C HIS A 191 18.78 16.01 -3.31
N VAL A 192 17.52 15.58 -3.17
CA VAL A 192 16.37 16.47 -3.04
C VAL A 192 16.28 16.96 -1.59
N PRO A 193 16.33 18.27 -1.33
CA PRO A 193 16.25 18.82 0.03
C PRO A 193 14.99 18.36 0.77
N ASP A 194 15.16 18.00 2.05
CA ASP A 194 14.09 17.58 2.97
C ASP A 194 13.17 16.47 2.44
N TYR A 195 13.64 15.68 1.47
CA TYR A 195 12.78 14.72 0.78
C TYR A 195 12.23 13.63 1.70
N PHE A 196 13.01 13.23 2.71
CA PHE A 196 12.54 12.31 3.74
C PHE A 196 11.33 12.89 4.51
N GLN A 197 11.42 14.15 4.94
CA GLN A 197 10.34 14.83 5.66
C GLN A 197 9.15 15.11 4.76
N TYR A 198 9.39 15.49 3.50
CA TYR A 198 8.33 15.59 2.50
C TYR A 198 7.56 14.28 2.38
N CYS A 199 8.28 13.15 2.33
CA CYS A 199 7.69 11.84 2.14
C CYS A 199 6.94 11.30 3.35
N THR A 200 7.40 11.58 4.56
CA THR A 200 6.95 10.92 5.80
C THR A 200 6.25 11.86 6.80
N CYS A 201 6.38 13.17 6.62
CA CYS A 201 6.06 14.23 7.60
C CYS A 201 7.06 14.38 8.77
N PHE A 202 8.03 13.47 8.91
CA PHE A 202 8.97 13.46 10.02
C PHE A 202 10.38 13.77 9.52
N THR A 203 11.18 14.48 10.31
CA THR A 203 12.63 14.49 10.08
C THR A 203 13.20 13.08 10.26
N TYR A 204 14.38 12.82 9.73
CA TYR A 204 15.01 11.50 9.90
C TYR A 204 15.27 11.17 11.38
N ASP A 205 15.63 12.16 12.18
CA ASP A 205 15.80 12.00 13.63
C ASP A 205 14.48 11.67 14.33
N GLN A 206 13.38 12.34 13.97
CA GLN A 206 12.05 12.01 14.48
C GLN A 206 11.60 10.61 14.06
N PHE A 207 11.95 10.17 12.85
CA PHE A 207 11.72 8.80 12.41
C PHE A 207 12.51 7.78 13.23
N ASN A 208 13.75 8.08 13.59
CA ASN A 208 14.54 7.20 14.47
C ASN A 208 13.93 7.13 15.88
N ILE A 209 13.47 8.25 16.45
CA ILE A 209 12.72 8.25 17.72
C ILE A 209 11.45 7.39 17.61
N LEU A 210 10.75 7.45 16.48
CA LEU A 210 9.57 6.63 16.23
C LEU A 210 9.93 5.14 16.11
N CYS A 211 11.06 4.81 15.47
CA CYS A 211 11.60 3.45 15.46
C CYS A 211 11.88 2.95 16.88
N ASP A 212 12.54 3.75 17.71
CA ASP A 212 12.85 3.40 19.09
C ASP A 212 11.57 3.19 19.92
N PHE A 213 10.57 4.05 19.74
CA PHE A 213 9.25 3.91 20.36
C PHE A 213 8.59 2.57 20.00
N PHE A 214 8.68 2.15 18.74
CA PHE A 214 8.18 0.85 18.28
C PHE A 214 9.15 -0.31 18.53
N SER A 215 10.26 -0.08 19.23
CA SER A 215 11.31 -1.08 19.48
C SER A 215 11.91 -1.70 18.20
N ILE A 216 12.00 -0.90 17.13
CA ILE A 216 12.64 -1.26 15.86
C ILE A 216 14.14 -0.96 15.95
N PRO A 217 15.04 -1.94 15.75
CA PRO A 217 16.48 -1.69 15.77
C PRO A 217 16.90 -0.69 14.70
N SER A 218 17.80 0.23 15.05
CA SER A 218 18.38 1.20 14.11
C SER A 218 19.41 0.55 13.18
N ASP A 219 20.13 -0.47 13.65
CA ASP A 219 21.06 -1.25 12.83
C ASP A 219 20.28 -2.20 11.88
N PRO A 220 20.42 -2.05 10.56
CA PRO A 220 19.75 -2.92 9.60
C PRO A 220 20.19 -4.40 9.67
N ASN A 221 21.34 -4.68 10.29
CA ASN A 221 21.86 -6.03 10.49
C ASN A 221 21.52 -6.61 11.87
N ALA A 222 20.98 -5.80 12.78
CA ALA A 222 20.54 -6.32 14.07
C ALA A 222 19.41 -7.35 13.84
N PRO A 223 19.40 -8.45 14.60
CA PRO A 223 18.30 -9.41 14.52
C PRO A 223 16.99 -8.66 14.75
N GLN A 224 16.05 -8.82 13.82
CA GLN A 224 14.76 -8.15 13.91
C GLN A 224 14.13 -8.49 15.26
N THR A 225 13.85 -7.47 16.07
CA THR A 225 13.06 -7.65 17.29
C THR A 225 11.70 -8.21 16.89
N HIS A 226 11.19 -9.15 17.67
CA HIS A 226 9.88 -9.73 17.41
C HIS A 226 8.80 -8.73 17.82
N ILE A 227 8.58 -7.70 16.99
CA ILE A 227 7.39 -6.85 17.09
C ILE A 227 6.19 -7.76 16.83
N PRO A 228 5.11 -7.70 17.63
CA PRO A 228 3.93 -8.54 17.45
C PRO A 228 3.07 -8.06 16.25
N LEU A 229 3.71 -7.76 15.11
CA LEU A 229 3.00 -7.48 13.87
C LEU A 229 2.31 -8.76 13.39
N ALA A 230 0.99 -8.80 13.56
CA ALA A 230 0.17 -9.86 13.03
C ALA A 230 -0.08 -9.61 11.54
N TYR A 231 0.69 -10.28 10.69
CA TYR A 231 0.45 -10.26 9.24
C TYR A 231 -0.62 -11.29 8.87
N LYS A 232 -1.67 -10.86 8.15
CA LYS A 232 -2.72 -11.76 7.64
C LYS A 232 -2.15 -12.86 6.74
N HIS A 233 -1.13 -12.52 5.96
CA HIS A 233 -0.35 -13.45 5.15
C HIS A 233 1.12 -13.01 5.15
N VAL A 234 2.02 -13.86 5.63
CA VAL A 234 3.46 -13.63 5.51
C VAL A 234 3.93 -14.30 4.23
N ASP A 235 4.53 -13.52 3.33
CA ASP A 235 5.25 -14.02 2.18
C ASP A 235 6.75 -13.75 2.32
N ASN A 236 7.55 -14.38 1.45
CA ASN A 236 9.01 -14.25 1.45
C ASN A 236 9.48 -12.80 1.24
N GLU A 237 8.69 -11.95 0.59
CA GLU A 237 9.05 -10.56 0.32
C GLU A 237 8.86 -9.70 1.57
N ILE A 238 7.78 -9.92 2.33
CA ILE A 238 7.56 -9.31 3.64
C ILE A 238 8.66 -9.71 4.62
N SER A 239 9.00 -11.01 4.70
CA SER A 239 10.07 -11.49 5.58
C SER A 239 11.46 -10.91 5.27
N LYS A 240 11.70 -10.52 4.01
CA LYS A 240 12.96 -9.92 3.56
C LYS A 240 12.99 -8.40 3.70
N LEU A 241 11.86 -7.74 3.95
CA LEU A 241 11.80 -6.29 4.10
C LEU A 241 12.03 -5.91 5.56
N THR A 242 13.06 -5.10 5.84
CA THR A 242 13.35 -4.65 7.21
C THR A 242 12.18 -3.87 7.79
N LEU A 243 11.98 -3.97 9.10
CA LEU A 243 10.91 -3.26 9.81
C LEU A 243 10.97 -1.74 9.59
N ARG A 244 12.18 -1.16 9.55
CA ARG A 244 12.39 0.26 9.21
C ARG A 244 11.83 0.61 7.83
N SER A 245 12.09 -0.21 6.80
CA SER A 245 11.54 -0.01 5.46
C SER A 245 10.03 -0.24 5.38
N GLN A 246 9.49 -1.17 6.16
CA GLN A 246 8.04 -1.38 6.23
C GLN A 246 7.33 -0.17 6.88
N LEU A 247 7.91 0.39 7.95
CA LEU A 247 7.41 1.61 8.58
C LEU A 247 7.48 2.80 7.60
N LEU A 248 8.61 2.98 6.91
CA LEU A 248 8.75 4.00 5.87
C LEU A 248 7.66 3.90 4.80
N LEU A 249 7.42 2.70 4.26
CA LEU A 249 6.36 2.45 3.27
C LEU A 249 4.99 2.92 3.79
N THR A 250 4.69 2.59 5.05
CA THR A 250 3.43 2.95 5.69
C THR A 250 3.31 4.46 5.90
N LEU A 251 4.35 5.13 6.38
CA LEU A 251 4.37 6.58 6.55
C LEU A 251 4.22 7.33 5.22
N MET A 252 4.88 6.85 4.16
CA MET A 252 4.70 7.40 2.81
C MET A 252 3.25 7.26 2.33
N LYS A 253 2.60 6.13 2.62
CA LYS A 253 1.17 5.94 2.31
C LYS A 253 0.31 6.93 3.07
N LEU A 254 0.51 7.09 4.38
CA LEU A 254 -0.31 7.97 5.22
C LEU A 254 -0.13 9.44 4.86
N ARG A 255 1.10 9.87 4.59
CA ARG A 255 1.41 11.27 4.28
C ARG A 255 0.99 11.68 2.87
N GLN A 256 1.32 10.88 1.87
CA GLN A 256 1.19 11.27 0.45
C GLN A 256 0.03 10.58 -0.26
N ASN A 257 -0.63 9.62 0.40
CA ASN A 257 -1.65 8.78 -0.21
C ASN A 257 -1.17 8.10 -1.52
N LEU A 258 0.09 7.68 -1.58
CA LEU A 258 0.64 7.01 -2.77
C LEU A 258 -0.18 5.76 -3.14
N ASP A 259 -0.30 5.53 -4.44
CA ASP A 259 -0.94 4.32 -4.96
C ASP A 259 -0.18 3.07 -4.53
N HIS A 260 -0.90 1.99 -4.23
CA HIS A 260 -0.26 0.72 -3.87
C HIS A 260 0.66 0.18 -4.98
N LYS A 261 0.39 0.51 -6.25
CA LYS A 261 1.25 0.16 -7.38
C LYS A 261 2.59 0.90 -7.35
N ASP A 262 2.56 2.18 -6.98
CA ASP A 262 3.76 3.00 -6.87
C ASP A 262 4.62 2.52 -5.69
N LEU A 263 4.00 2.25 -4.53
CA LEU A 263 4.69 1.66 -3.39
C LEU A 263 5.27 0.28 -3.71
N ALA A 264 4.52 -0.58 -4.41
CA ALA A 264 5.00 -1.90 -4.84
C ALA A 264 6.25 -1.77 -5.73
N PHE A 265 6.25 -0.81 -6.65
CA PHE A 265 7.38 -0.53 -7.53
C PHE A 265 8.60 -0.02 -6.74
N ARG A 266 8.42 1.00 -5.88
CA ARG A 266 9.51 1.62 -5.10
C ARG A 266 10.20 0.65 -4.14
N PHE A 267 9.41 -0.19 -3.48
CA PHE A 267 9.93 -1.14 -2.48
C PHE A 267 10.24 -2.53 -3.07
N GLN A 268 9.99 -2.72 -4.38
CA GLN A 268 10.23 -3.96 -5.11
C GLN A 268 9.53 -5.18 -4.46
N ILE A 269 8.27 -5.01 -4.10
CA ILE A 269 7.41 -6.05 -3.51
C ILE A 269 6.10 -6.17 -4.30
N ARG A 270 5.38 -7.28 -4.12
CA ARG A 270 4.07 -7.47 -4.77
C ARG A 270 3.04 -6.49 -4.23
N LEU A 271 2.07 -6.17 -5.09
CA LEU A 271 0.93 -5.32 -4.75
C LEU A 271 0.14 -5.83 -3.54
N GLN A 272 0.02 -7.15 -3.38
CA GLN A 272 -0.69 -7.75 -2.26
C GLN A 272 0.07 -7.52 -0.94
N SER A 273 1.40 -7.64 -0.96
CA SER A 273 2.27 -7.44 0.20
C SER A 273 2.19 -5.99 0.71
N VAL A 274 2.13 -4.99 -0.18
CA VAL A 274 1.89 -3.59 0.19
C VAL A 274 0.62 -3.44 1.04
N SER A 275 -0.48 -4.02 0.57
CA SER A 275 -1.76 -3.99 1.30
C SER A 275 -1.68 -4.68 2.65
N THR A 276 -1.02 -5.84 2.73
CA THR A 276 -0.83 -6.54 4.01
C THR A 276 -0.01 -5.70 4.99
N LEU A 277 1.11 -5.12 4.53
CA LEU A 277 2.00 -4.29 5.35
C LEU A 277 1.26 -3.07 5.91
N ILE A 278 0.60 -2.29 5.06
CA ILE A 278 -0.09 -1.07 5.49
C ILE A 278 -1.14 -1.39 6.56
N ASN A 279 -1.97 -2.41 6.36
CA ASN A 279 -3.00 -2.75 7.34
C ASN A 279 -2.39 -3.22 8.67
N SER A 280 -1.42 -4.15 8.62
CA SER A 280 -0.77 -4.67 9.84
C SER A 280 -0.05 -3.56 10.63
N TRP A 281 0.61 -2.63 9.93
CA TRP A 281 1.24 -1.48 10.58
C TRP A 281 0.22 -0.49 11.14
N VAL A 282 -0.86 -0.18 10.42
CA VAL A 282 -1.91 0.72 10.92
C VAL A 282 -2.58 0.14 12.17
N ASP A 283 -2.90 -1.16 12.18
CA ASP A 283 -3.46 -1.84 13.35
C ASP A 283 -2.48 -1.78 14.54
N TYR A 284 -1.21 -2.09 14.32
CA TYR A 284 -0.18 -2.04 15.37
C TYR A 284 0.08 -0.62 15.88
N MET A 285 0.13 0.37 14.99
CA MET A 285 0.28 1.78 15.36
C MET A 285 -0.93 2.26 16.16
N PHE A 286 -2.14 1.84 15.80
CA PHE A 286 -3.35 2.16 16.55
C PHE A 286 -3.26 1.63 18.00
N ASP A 287 -2.90 0.36 18.18
CA ASP A 287 -2.77 -0.24 19.51
C ASP A 287 -1.62 0.36 20.33
N SER A 288 -0.51 0.73 19.67
CA SER A 288 0.69 1.22 20.34
C SER A 288 0.58 2.71 20.68
N LEU A 289 0.14 3.53 19.73
CA LEU A 289 -0.05 4.98 19.92
C LEU A 289 -1.29 5.26 20.78
N GLY A 290 -2.32 4.40 20.74
CA GLY A 290 -3.50 4.52 21.60
C GLY A 290 -3.23 4.38 23.10
N LYS A 291 -2.05 3.85 23.48
CA LYS A 291 -1.58 3.81 24.88
C LYS A 291 -1.04 5.16 25.36
N LEU A 292 -0.75 6.08 24.44
CA LEU A 292 -0.26 7.41 24.78
C LEU A 292 -1.43 8.29 25.20
N SER A 293 -1.33 8.91 26.37
CA SER A 293 -2.22 9.99 26.75
C SER A 293 -1.86 11.24 25.95
N VAL A 294 -2.59 11.50 24.87
CA VAL A 294 -2.43 12.71 24.05
C VAL A 294 -3.13 13.93 24.65
N TRP A 295 -3.93 13.73 25.71
CA TRP A 295 -4.60 14.81 26.43
C TRP A 295 -3.66 15.39 27.52
N PRO A 296 -3.16 16.62 27.36
CA PRO A 296 -2.26 17.24 28.33
C PRO A 296 -2.99 17.72 29.60
N HIS A 297 -2.25 17.91 30.69
CA HIS A 297 -2.77 18.51 31.91
C HIS A 297 -3.27 19.94 31.65
N ARG A 298 -4.37 20.35 32.31
CA ARG A 298 -4.93 21.72 32.26
C ARG A 298 -3.89 22.84 32.35
N ASP A 299 -3.00 22.78 33.34
CA ASP A 299 -1.92 23.76 33.52
C ASP A 299 -1.01 23.91 32.29
N ILE A 300 -0.65 22.81 31.63
CA ILE A 300 0.13 22.84 30.38
C ILE A 300 -0.65 23.54 29.27
N ILE A 301 -1.96 23.26 29.18
CA ILE A 301 -2.84 23.93 28.21
C ILE A 301 -2.90 25.43 28.53
N SER A 302 -3.07 25.81 29.80
CA SER A 302 -3.21 27.20 30.24
C SER A 302 -1.92 28.01 30.05
N GLU A 303 -0.77 27.39 30.28
CA GLU A 303 0.56 27.97 30.10
C GLU A 303 0.81 28.30 28.63
N HIS A 304 0.46 27.38 27.74
CA HIS A 304 0.74 27.52 26.31
C HIS A 304 -0.43 28.08 25.50
N MET A 305 -1.53 28.47 26.15
CA MET A 305 -2.71 29.04 25.50
C MET A 305 -2.35 30.35 24.77
N PRO A 306 -2.75 30.55 23.50
CA PRO A 306 -2.47 31.80 22.79
C PRO A 306 -3.08 33.01 23.50
N ALA A 307 -2.32 34.10 23.64
CA ALA A 307 -2.72 35.26 24.45
C ALA A 307 -4.11 35.82 24.11
N LYS A 308 -4.42 35.98 22.82
CA LYS A 308 -5.73 36.46 22.36
C LYS A 308 -6.88 35.50 22.69
N PHE A 309 -6.61 34.19 22.64
CA PHE A 309 -7.61 33.19 23.00
C PHE A 309 -7.84 33.20 24.51
N LYS A 310 -6.77 33.31 25.30
CA LYS A 310 -6.83 33.40 26.77
C LYS A 310 -7.58 34.61 27.27
N GLU A 311 -7.49 35.75 26.57
CA GLU A 311 -8.25 36.96 26.89
C GLU A 311 -9.77 36.76 26.75
N GLN A 312 -10.21 36.11 25.66
CA GLN A 312 -11.64 35.94 25.35
C GLN A 312 -12.25 34.70 26.04
N PHE A 313 -11.47 33.64 26.15
CA PHE A 313 -11.89 32.31 26.59
C PHE A 313 -10.91 31.69 27.61
N PRO A 314 -10.63 32.37 28.73
CA PRO A 314 -9.56 31.98 29.68
C PRO A 314 -9.73 30.59 30.30
N ASN A 315 -10.97 30.10 30.32
CA ASN A 315 -11.33 28.81 30.92
C ASN A 315 -11.65 27.75 29.87
N THR A 316 -11.42 27.97 28.57
CA THR A 316 -11.68 26.94 27.55
C THR A 316 -10.45 26.07 27.32
N PHE A 317 -10.58 24.76 27.52
CA PHE A 317 -9.46 23.81 27.45
C PHE A 317 -9.55 22.80 26.32
N ALA A 318 -10.73 22.66 25.72
CA ALA A 318 -10.90 21.83 24.54
C ALA A 318 -11.91 22.47 23.58
N ILE A 319 -11.63 22.33 22.29
CA ILE A 319 -12.47 22.74 21.18
C ILE A 319 -12.91 21.47 20.47
N LEU A 320 -14.21 21.19 20.45
CA LEU A 320 -14.77 19.98 19.83
C LEU A 320 -15.42 20.33 18.50
N ASP A 321 -15.13 19.52 17.48
CA ASP A 321 -15.76 19.63 16.18
C ASP A 321 -16.01 18.27 15.53
N GLY A 322 -17.08 18.21 14.73
CA GLY A 322 -17.46 17.03 13.96
C GLY A 322 -16.75 17.03 12.61
N THR A 323 -15.74 16.19 12.44
CA THR A 323 -15.01 16.06 11.16
C THR A 323 -15.63 14.97 10.28
N GLU A 324 -15.95 15.32 9.04
CA GLU A 324 -16.50 14.38 8.05
C GLU A 324 -15.48 13.96 6.98
N LEU A 325 -15.25 12.67 6.85
CA LEU A 325 -14.44 12.04 5.82
C LEU A 325 -15.35 11.57 4.68
N LYS A 326 -15.13 12.08 3.46
CA LYS A 326 -15.86 11.61 2.28
C LYS A 326 -15.45 10.18 1.94
N ILE A 327 -16.45 9.33 1.70
CA ILE A 327 -16.23 7.94 1.30
C ILE A 327 -16.92 7.65 -0.04
N GLU A 328 -16.38 6.66 -0.76
CA GLU A 328 -17.07 6.10 -1.92
C GLU A 328 -18.39 5.45 -1.47
N LYS A 329 -19.46 5.63 -2.26
CA LYS A 329 -20.82 5.23 -1.90
C LYS A 329 -20.87 3.75 -1.46
N PRO A 330 -21.06 3.45 -0.16
CA PRO A 330 -21.32 2.08 0.26
C PRO A 330 -22.78 1.73 -0.07
N ARG A 331 -23.13 0.44 0.06
CA ARG A 331 -24.48 -0.04 -0.26
C ARG A 331 -25.57 0.40 0.73
N SER A 332 -25.25 1.11 1.82
CA SER A 332 -26.23 1.59 2.81
C SER A 332 -25.77 2.80 3.66
N LEU A 333 -26.76 3.60 4.10
CA LEU A 333 -26.85 4.48 5.29
C LEU A 333 -25.61 5.27 5.78
N SER A 334 -24.85 5.90 4.87
CA SER A 334 -23.75 6.81 5.25
C SER A 334 -23.89 8.20 4.64
N TYR A 335 -25.06 8.52 4.07
CA TYR A 335 -25.28 9.79 3.40
C TYR A 335 -25.41 10.91 4.44
N SER A 336 -24.44 11.83 4.46
CA SER A 336 -24.54 13.09 5.16
C SER A 336 -25.34 14.06 4.29
N THR A 337 -26.50 14.47 4.77
CA THR A 337 -27.31 15.51 4.13
C THR A 337 -26.55 16.84 4.11
N TYR A 338 -25.73 17.12 5.12
CA TYR A 338 -24.94 18.36 5.21
C TYR A 338 -23.87 18.46 4.12
N LYS A 339 -23.18 17.35 3.80
CA LYS A 339 -22.15 17.31 2.74
C LYS A 339 -22.67 16.80 1.39
N SER A 340 -23.94 16.47 1.30
CA SER A 340 -24.59 15.89 0.11
C SER A 340 -23.85 14.67 -0.47
N THR A 341 -23.15 13.90 0.36
CA THR A 341 -22.35 12.75 -0.04
C THR A 341 -22.27 11.71 1.08
N ASN A 342 -21.79 10.50 0.76
CA ASN A 342 -21.53 9.52 1.80
C ASN A 342 -20.29 9.93 2.58
N THR A 343 -20.42 10.03 3.90
CA THR A 343 -19.33 10.39 4.79
C THR A 343 -19.29 9.45 5.99
N LEU A 344 -18.10 9.35 6.56
CA LEU A 344 -17.92 8.91 7.94
C LEU A 344 -17.63 10.15 8.78
N LYS A 345 -18.16 10.20 10.00
CA LYS A 345 -18.01 11.33 10.90
C LYS A 345 -17.27 10.91 12.16
N SER A 346 -16.32 11.72 12.61
CA SER A 346 -15.60 11.53 13.88
C SER A 346 -15.65 12.83 14.67
N LEU A 347 -15.75 12.71 15.99
CA LEU A 347 -15.57 13.83 16.91
C LEU A 347 -14.07 14.02 17.14
N VAL A 348 -13.58 15.21 16.84
CA VAL A 348 -12.19 15.61 17.08
C VAL A 348 -12.18 16.67 18.18
N ALA A 349 -11.27 16.54 19.14
CA ALA A 349 -10.97 17.60 20.08
C ALA A 349 -9.57 18.14 19.84
N CYS A 350 -9.44 19.46 19.89
CA CYS A 350 -8.16 20.15 19.91
C CYS A 350 -8.03 20.98 21.17
N ASP A 351 -6.79 21.18 21.63
CA ASP A 351 -6.50 22.21 22.63
C ASP A 351 -6.58 23.62 21.98
N PRO A 352 -6.58 24.70 22.79
CA PRO A 352 -6.55 26.08 22.31
C PRO A 352 -5.37 26.47 21.41
N ARG A 353 -4.33 25.63 21.32
CA ARG A 353 -3.18 25.83 20.41
C ARG A 353 -3.41 25.18 19.05
N GLY A 354 -4.48 24.40 18.91
CA GLY A 354 -4.82 23.63 17.72
C GLY A 354 -4.17 22.25 17.68
N ALA A 355 -3.55 21.79 18.79
CA ALA A 355 -3.05 20.41 18.85
C ALA A 355 -4.21 19.45 19.05
N VAL A 356 -4.27 18.37 18.26
CA VAL A 356 -5.29 17.33 18.40
C VAL A 356 -5.04 16.55 19.70
N ILE A 357 -6.02 16.53 20.58
CA ILE A 357 -5.96 15.88 21.90
C ILE A 357 -6.95 14.71 22.02
N TYR A 358 -7.88 14.56 21.08
CA TYR A 358 -8.80 13.43 21.02
C TYR A 358 -9.34 13.22 19.60
N VAL A 359 -9.54 11.96 19.22
CA VAL A 359 -10.23 11.56 17.99
C VAL A 359 -11.11 10.35 18.31
N SER A 360 -12.42 10.45 18.05
CA SER A 360 -13.33 9.32 18.25
C SER A 360 -13.20 8.28 17.13
N THR A 361 -13.76 7.09 17.37
CA THR A 361 -14.07 6.17 16.28
C THR A 361 -14.94 6.83 15.20
N LEU A 362 -14.97 6.25 14.01
CA LEU A 362 -15.80 6.73 12.91
C LEU A 362 -17.24 6.23 13.02
N PHE A 363 -18.19 7.14 12.84
CA PHE A 363 -19.64 6.89 12.78
C PHE A 363 -20.16 7.17 11.37
N THR A 364 -21.41 6.78 11.08
CA THR A 364 -22.05 7.10 9.80
C THR A 364 -22.32 8.61 9.68
N GLY A 365 -22.16 9.19 8.50
CA GLY A 365 -22.30 10.64 8.28
C GLY A 365 -23.67 11.25 8.62
N SER A 366 -24.70 10.44 8.79
CA SER A 366 -26.05 10.88 9.18
C SER A 366 -26.22 11.07 10.69
N ILE A 367 -25.26 10.64 11.51
CA ILE A 367 -25.34 10.76 12.97
C ILE A 367 -25.19 12.22 13.40
N SER A 368 -25.91 12.61 14.46
CA SER A 368 -25.76 13.95 15.03
C SER A 368 -24.50 14.08 15.89
N ASP A 369 -23.98 15.30 16.00
CA ASP A 369 -22.83 15.60 16.86
C ASP A 369 -23.08 15.26 18.34
N LYS A 370 -24.28 15.58 18.84
CA LYS A 370 -24.74 15.21 20.20
C LYS A 370 -24.71 13.69 20.40
N GLU A 371 -25.18 12.93 19.41
CA GLU A 371 -25.21 11.46 19.51
C GLU A 371 -23.81 10.85 19.44
N ILE A 372 -22.88 11.44 18.67
CA ILE A 372 -21.46 11.04 18.73
C ILE A 372 -20.89 11.34 20.12
N PHE A 373 -21.09 12.55 20.63
CA PHE A 373 -20.61 12.96 21.96
C PHE A 373 -21.04 11.98 23.05
N ASN A 374 -22.31 11.56 23.03
CA ASN A 374 -22.88 10.63 24.01
C ASN A 374 -22.49 9.16 23.82
N ARG A 375 -22.02 8.76 22.62
CA ARG A 375 -21.63 7.38 22.31
C ARG A 375 -20.14 7.13 22.34
N CYS A 376 -19.35 8.17 22.11
CA CYS A 376 -17.90 8.08 22.20
C CYS A 376 -17.45 8.15 23.67
N ASN A 377 -16.22 7.74 23.93
CA ASN A 377 -15.65 7.71 25.28
C ASN A 377 -15.15 9.08 25.77
N ILE A 378 -15.55 10.19 25.13
CA ILE A 378 -15.03 11.52 25.48
C ILE A 378 -15.45 11.96 26.88
N ILE A 379 -16.66 11.63 27.32
CA ILE A 379 -17.15 11.98 28.66
C ILE A 379 -16.28 11.32 29.73
N ASP A 380 -15.90 10.05 29.54
CA ASP A 380 -15.03 9.33 30.47
C ASP A 380 -13.62 9.93 30.50
N ILE A 381 -13.11 10.38 29.35
CA ILE A 381 -11.82 11.08 29.27
C ILE A 381 -11.88 12.42 29.99
N LEU A 382 -12.95 13.21 29.77
CA LEU A 382 -13.17 14.50 30.43
C LEU A 382 -13.31 14.36 31.95
N LYS A 383 -13.84 13.22 32.44
CA LYS A 383 -13.92 12.89 33.88
C LYS A 383 -12.62 12.33 34.46
N GLY A 384 -11.88 11.54 33.69
CA GLY A 384 -10.84 10.63 34.21
C GLY A 384 -9.39 11.02 33.89
N CYS A 385 -9.13 11.82 32.85
CA CYS A 385 -7.77 12.14 32.40
C CYS A 385 -7.56 13.67 32.32
N GLY A 386 -6.63 14.22 33.10
CA GLY A 386 -5.98 15.48 32.73
C GLY A 386 -6.57 16.81 33.25
N TYR A 387 -7.33 16.78 34.35
CA TYR A 387 -7.52 17.90 35.29
C TYR A 387 -8.43 19.06 34.83
N LEU A 388 -9.52 18.79 34.11
CA LEU A 388 -10.56 19.81 34.04
C LEU A 388 -11.25 19.94 35.40
N ASN A 389 -11.33 21.18 35.86
CA ASN A 389 -11.99 21.54 37.11
C ASN A 389 -13.44 21.93 36.84
N VAL A 390 -14.25 21.87 37.90
CA VAL A 390 -15.61 22.42 37.87
C VAL A 390 -15.56 23.87 37.42
N GLY A 391 -16.31 24.20 36.38
CA GLY A 391 -16.37 25.52 35.76
C GLY A 391 -15.46 25.71 34.55
N ASP A 392 -14.64 24.71 34.19
CA ASP A 392 -13.86 24.72 32.96
C ASP A 392 -14.74 24.56 31.72
N GLY A 393 -14.28 25.11 30.61
CA GLY A 393 -15.02 25.29 29.39
C GLY A 393 -14.62 24.33 28.28
N LEU A 394 -15.61 23.84 27.57
CA LEU A 394 -15.51 23.25 26.24
C LEU A 394 -16.06 24.25 25.23
N MET A 395 -15.44 24.37 24.06
CA MET A 395 -15.95 25.18 22.96
C MET A 395 -16.40 24.28 21.83
N VAL A 396 -17.56 24.56 21.25
CA VAL A 396 -18.18 23.73 20.21
C VAL A 396 -18.87 24.58 19.15
N ASP A 397 -19.11 24.02 17.96
CA ASP A 397 -19.96 24.68 16.96
C ASP A 397 -21.45 24.66 17.38
N LYS A 398 -22.25 25.55 16.81
CA LYS A 398 -23.69 25.77 17.10
C LYS A 398 -24.55 24.50 17.00
N GLY A 399 -24.11 23.50 16.24
CA GLY A 399 -24.83 22.23 16.08
C GLY A 399 -24.74 21.29 17.30
N PHE A 400 -23.86 21.58 18.26
CA PHE A 400 -23.61 20.73 19.43
C PHE A 400 -24.57 21.07 20.59
N LEU A 401 -25.74 20.44 20.60
CA LEU A 401 -26.73 20.58 21.66
C LEU A 401 -26.40 19.68 22.87
N ILE A 402 -25.25 19.90 23.52
CA ILE A 402 -24.71 19.03 24.60
C ILE A 402 -24.59 19.74 25.96
N GLU A 403 -25.23 20.90 26.13
CA GLU A 403 -25.12 21.74 27.33
C GLU A 403 -25.42 20.98 28.62
N LYS A 404 -26.51 20.21 28.65
CA LYS A 404 -26.90 19.41 29.82
C LYS A 404 -25.85 18.35 30.16
N GLU A 405 -25.37 17.61 29.16
CA GLU A 405 -24.37 16.56 29.36
C GLU A 405 -23.03 17.12 29.86
N VAL A 406 -22.69 18.34 29.45
CA VAL A 406 -21.48 19.07 29.87
C VAL A 406 -21.64 19.64 31.29
N GLU A 407 -22.83 20.16 31.64
CA GLU A 407 -23.15 20.63 32.99
C GLU A 407 -23.17 19.50 34.03
N GLU A 408 -23.68 18.31 33.65
CA GLU A 408 -23.72 17.13 34.52
C GLU A 408 -22.33 16.67 34.98
N ILE A 409 -21.28 17.00 34.21
CA ILE A 409 -19.89 16.72 34.55
C ILE A 409 -19.16 17.93 35.14
N GLY A 410 -19.90 19.00 35.46
CA GLY A 410 -19.39 20.21 36.11
C GLY A 410 -18.67 21.18 35.17
N LEU A 411 -18.74 20.99 33.86
CA LEU A 411 -18.09 21.84 32.87
C LEU A 411 -19.07 22.89 32.29
N LYS A 412 -18.52 23.86 31.57
CA LYS A 412 -19.25 24.92 30.86
C LYS A 412 -19.13 24.73 29.36
N LEU A 413 -20.15 25.13 28.62
CA LEU A 413 -20.16 25.06 27.17
C LEU A 413 -20.14 26.45 26.56
N ASN A 414 -19.11 26.74 25.76
CA ASN A 414 -18.98 27.95 24.98
C ASN A 414 -19.45 27.67 23.55
N ILE A 415 -20.67 28.13 23.23
CA ILE A 415 -21.27 28.03 21.89
C ILE A 415 -21.35 29.42 21.26
N PRO A 416 -20.99 29.59 19.98
CA PRO A 416 -21.24 30.84 19.27
C PRO A 416 -22.73 31.22 19.30
N PRO A 417 -23.07 32.52 19.42
CA PRO A 417 -24.46 32.95 19.54
C PRO A 417 -25.28 32.52 18.32
N PHE A 418 -26.46 31.93 18.54
CA PHE A 418 -27.40 31.63 17.45
C PHE A 418 -27.75 32.92 16.70
N CYS A 419 -27.80 32.84 15.36
CA CYS A 419 -28.35 33.96 14.59
C CYS A 419 -29.82 34.08 14.97
N LYS A 420 -30.17 35.07 15.80
CA LYS A 420 -31.57 35.48 15.97
C LYS A 420 -32.07 35.78 14.56
N SER A 421 -33.17 35.14 14.15
CA SER A 421 -33.83 35.47 12.88
C SER A 421 -34.00 36.97 12.84
N LYS A 422 -33.34 37.64 11.87
CA LYS A 422 -33.60 39.05 11.61
C LYS A 422 -35.10 39.15 11.36
N GLN A 423 -35.84 39.78 12.27
CA GLN A 423 -37.02 40.52 11.84
C GLN A 423 -36.53 41.40 10.69
N THR A 424 -37.20 41.27 9.56
CA THR A 424 -36.89 41.98 8.33
C THR A 424 -37.15 43.47 8.54
N ASP A 425 -36.23 44.15 9.20
CA ASP A 425 -36.08 45.59 9.01
C ASP A 425 -35.15 45.79 7.83
N ALA A 426 -35.81 45.98 6.69
CA ALA A 426 -35.20 46.51 5.49
C ALA A 426 -34.66 47.90 5.81
N THR A 427 -33.38 48.02 6.18
CA THR A 427 -32.54 49.20 5.95
C THR A 427 -31.12 48.93 6.47
N CYS A 428 -30.22 48.57 5.57
CA CYS A 428 -29.02 49.36 5.29
C CYS A 428 -28.09 48.56 4.37
N ARG A 429 -27.95 49.07 3.15
CA ARG A 429 -26.77 48.87 2.32
C ARG A 429 -25.63 49.69 2.95
N CYS A 430 -24.45 49.10 3.03
CA CYS A 430 -23.17 49.63 2.57
C CYS A 430 -22.14 48.51 2.69
#